data_AF-A0A957AM03-F1
#
_entry.id   AF-A0A957AM03-F1
#
_cell.length_a   1.000
_cell.length_b   1.000
_cell.length_c   1.000
_cell.angle_alpha   90.00
_cell.angle_beta   90.00
_cell.angle_gamma   90.00
#
_symmetry.space_group_name_H-M   'P 1'
#
loop_
_entity.id
_entity.type
_entity.pdbx_description
1 polymer ?
#
loop_
_entity_poly.entity_id
_entity_poly.type
_entity_poly.pdbx_seq_one_letter_code
_entity_poly.pdbx_strand_id
1 'polypeptide(L)'
;MQYTDTASAGNGGVATSSANGGAVSLGNINSGGNAGNAIGVGDTWGGPVAVDGGDVANSTGVGITAGGGTAISDASGGSYNLAFVS
;
A
#
# COMPACT_ATOMS: atom_id res chain seq x y z
N MET A 1 30.46 18.22 46.81
CA MET A 1 29.26 17.39 46.55
C MET A 1 28.10 18.35 46.42
N GLN A 2 27.57 18.54 45.21
CA GLN A 2 26.36 19.35 44.99
C GLN A 2 25.15 18.45 45.19
N TYR A 3 24.22 18.84 46.05
CA TYR A 3 22.91 18.21 46.13
C TYR A 3 22.02 18.87 45.07
N THR A 4 21.55 18.09 44.12
CA THR A 4 20.62 18.54 43.07
C THR A 4 19.21 18.10 43.46
N ASP A 5 18.45 19.01 44.06
CA ASP A 5 17.02 18.81 44.29
C ASP A 5 16.26 19.22 43.02
N THR A 6 15.72 18.24 42.30
CA THR A 6 15.00 18.46 41.03
C THR A 6 13.51 18.20 41.22
N ALA A 7 12.70 19.25 41.11
CA ALA A 7 11.25 19.18 40.98
C ALA A 7 10.87 19.29 39.50
N SER A 8 10.01 18.40 39.01
CA SER A 8 9.54 18.47 37.63
C SER A 8 8.08 18.09 37.47
N ALA A 9 7.36 18.90 36.69
CA ALA A 9 5.93 18.87 36.51
C ALA A 9 5.64 19.22 35.05
N GLY A 10 4.86 18.40 34.35
CA GLY A 10 4.54 18.66 32.95
C GLY A 10 5.60 18.20 31.95
N ASN A 11 6.52 17.33 32.37
CA ASN A 11 7.51 16.80 31.44
C ASN A 11 6.85 15.79 30.50
N GLY A 12 6.51 16.28 29.31
CA GLY A 12 6.23 15.43 28.17
C GLY A 12 7.39 14.47 27.87
N GLY A 13 7.08 13.35 27.23
CA GLY A 13 8.07 12.35 26.82
C GLY A 13 8.71 12.62 25.45
N VAL A 14 9.44 11.62 24.95
CA VAL A 14 9.80 11.55 23.52
C VAL A 14 8.74 10.70 22.83
N ALA A 15 8.03 11.29 21.88
CA ALA A 15 6.99 10.64 21.09
C ALA A 15 7.49 10.42 19.66
N THR A 16 7.98 9.21 19.38
CA THR A 16 8.30 8.77 18.03
C THR A 16 7.25 7.78 17.55
N SER A 17 6.57 8.10 16.46
CA SER A 17 5.77 7.14 15.69
C SER A 17 6.26 7.07 14.25
N SER A 18 6.03 5.92 13.63
CA SER A 18 6.47 5.66 12.27
C SER A 18 5.43 4.82 11.54
N ALA A 19 5.06 5.28 10.35
CA ALA A 19 4.16 4.63 9.41
C ALA A 19 4.98 4.19 8.19
N ASN A 20 6.05 3.43 8.44
CA ASN A 20 6.92 2.99 7.36
C ASN A 20 6.23 1.90 6.54
N GLY A 21 6.06 2.18 5.25
CA GLY A 21 5.60 1.20 4.28
C GLY A 21 6.63 0.10 4.03
N GLY A 22 6.19 -0.91 3.30
CA GLY A 22 7.05 -2.01 2.85
C GLY A 22 7.76 -1.70 1.53
N ALA A 23 8.63 -2.60 1.11
CA ALA A 23 9.07 -2.69 -0.28
C ALA A 23 8.25 -3.76 -0.99
N VAL A 24 7.83 -3.50 -2.23
CA VAL A 24 7.22 -4.52 -3.09
C VAL A 24 8.10 -4.72 -4.30
N SER A 25 8.48 -5.99 -4.54
CA SER A 25 9.15 -6.42 -5.75
C SER A 25 8.22 -7.36 -6.52
N LEU A 26 8.10 -7.13 -7.82
CA LEU A 26 7.34 -7.97 -8.73
C LEU A 26 8.31 -8.61 -9.72
N GLY A 27 8.08 -9.89 -9.98
CA GLY A 27 8.67 -10.57 -11.14
C GLY A 27 7.86 -10.30 -12.41
N ASN A 28 8.07 -11.13 -13.43
CA ASN A 28 7.30 -11.06 -14.65
C ASN A 28 5.81 -11.31 -14.37
N ILE A 29 4.96 -10.34 -14.73
CA ILE A 29 3.51 -10.55 -14.81
C ILE A 29 3.21 -11.10 -16.20
N ASN A 30 3.25 -12.43 -16.31
CA ASN A 30 2.78 -13.10 -17.53
C ASN A 30 1.25 -13.15 -17.45
N SER A 31 0.57 -12.46 -18.36
CA SER A 31 -0.88 -12.21 -18.47
C SER A 31 -1.74 -13.48 -18.60
N GLY A 32 -1.28 -14.63 -18.10
CA GLY A 32 -1.99 -15.90 -18.00
C GLY A 32 -2.37 -16.56 -19.34
N GLY A 33 -1.94 -16.02 -20.48
CA GLY A 33 -2.45 -16.45 -21.77
C GLY A 33 -3.79 -15.80 -22.14
N ASN A 34 -4.00 -14.54 -21.75
CA ASN A 34 -5.05 -13.67 -22.27
C ASN A 34 -4.90 -13.47 -23.79
N ALA A 35 -5.24 -14.50 -24.55
CA ALA A 35 -5.32 -14.53 -26.00
C ALA A 35 -6.78 -14.32 -26.41
N GLY A 36 -7.00 -13.59 -27.51
CA GLY A 36 -8.33 -13.44 -28.08
C GLY A 36 -8.77 -14.68 -28.86
N ASN A 37 -9.77 -14.51 -29.71
CA ASN A 37 -10.28 -15.60 -30.54
C ASN A 37 -9.24 -16.00 -31.61
N ALA A 38 -9.02 -17.29 -31.76
CA ALA A 38 -8.27 -17.86 -32.87
C ALA A 38 -9.27 -18.50 -33.85
N ILE A 39 -9.28 -18.05 -35.12
CA ILE A 39 -10.22 -18.56 -36.11
C ILE A 39 -9.45 -19.10 -37.31
N GLY A 40 -9.53 -20.42 -37.49
CA GLY A 40 -9.02 -21.11 -38.67
C GLY A 40 -10.14 -21.30 -39.69
N VAL A 41 -9.88 -20.93 -40.94
CA VAL A 41 -10.77 -21.21 -42.08
C VAL A 41 -10.02 -22.13 -43.03
N GLY A 42 -10.61 -23.29 -43.33
CA GLY A 42 -10.05 -24.27 -44.27
C GLY A 42 -10.47 -24.00 -45.71
N ASP A 43 -10.43 -25.03 -46.56
CA ASP A 43 -10.87 -24.93 -47.94
C ASP A 43 -12.37 -24.58 -48.02
N THR A 44 -12.71 -23.60 -48.86
CA THR A 44 -14.10 -23.14 -49.04
C THR A 44 -14.53 -23.29 -50.51
N TRP A 45 -15.78 -23.65 -50.76
CA TRP A 45 -16.34 -23.84 -52.10
C TRP A 45 -17.83 -23.50 -52.13
N GLY A 46 -18.29 -22.84 -53.21
CA GLY A 46 -19.73 -22.73 -53.52
C GLY A 46 -20.49 -21.51 -52.95
N GLY A 47 -19.82 -20.48 -52.46
CA GLY A 47 -20.48 -19.24 -51.99
C GLY A 47 -19.60 -18.37 -51.10
N PRO A 48 -20.07 -17.17 -50.70
CA PRO A 48 -19.31 -16.31 -49.80
C PRO A 48 -19.21 -16.91 -48.40
N VAL A 49 -18.01 -16.86 -47.83
CA VAL A 49 -17.75 -17.26 -46.43
C VAL A 49 -17.53 -16.00 -45.60
N ALA A 50 -18.40 -15.80 -44.62
CA ALA A 50 -18.28 -14.72 -43.65
C ALA A 50 -17.84 -15.30 -42.30
N VAL A 51 -16.82 -14.69 -41.71
CA VAL A 51 -16.31 -15.06 -40.38
C VAL A 51 -16.29 -13.81 -39.53
N ASP A 52 -17.03 -13.85 -38.43
CA ASP A 52 -17.01 -12.81 -37.42
C ASP A 52 -16.29 -13.33 -36.17
N GLY A 53 -15.24 -12.62 -35.79
CA GLY A 53 -14.48 -12.93 -34.58
C GLY A 53 -15.05 -12.33 -33.31
N GLY A 54 -16.13 -11.55 -33.40
CA GLY A 54 -16.76 -10.89 -32.27
C GLY A 54 -15.83 -9.92 -31.53
N ASP A 55 -16.35 -9.36 -30.45
CA ASP A 55 -15.59 -8.47 -29.57
C ASP A 55 -14.84 -9.27 -28.49
N VAL A 56 -13.56 -8.94 -28.29
CA VAL A 56 -12.71 -9.56 -27.26
C VAL A 56 -12.17 -8.49 -26.32
N ALA A 57 -12.42 -8.67 -25.02
CA ALA A 57 -11.86 -7.83 -23.97
C ALA A 57 -10.98 -8.67 -23.03
N ASN A 58 -9.66 -8.55 -23.21
CA ASN A 58 -8.69 -9.23 -22.36
C ASN A 58 -8.07 -8.22 -21.39
N SER A 59 -8.19 -8.48 -20.09
CA SER A 59 -7.72 -7.58 -19.04
C SER A 59 -6.93 -8.34 -17.98
N THR A 60 -5.81 -7.76 -17.57
CA THR A 60 -4.98 -8.23 -16.45
C THR A 60 -4.81 -7.08 -15.48
N GLY A 61 -5.54 -7.13 -14.36
CA GLY A 61 -5.44 -6.15 -13.29
C GLY A 61 -4.44 -6.60 -12.22
N VAL A 62 -3.51 -5.73 -11.84
CA VAL A 62 -2.58 -5.97 -10.73
C VAL A 62 -2.68 -4.81 -9.75
N GLY A 63 -3.23 -5.08 -8.56
CA GLY A 63 -3.31 -4.11 -7.47
C GLY A 63 -2.21 -4.37 -6.45
N ILE A 64 -1.23 -3.46 -6.35
CA ILE A 64 -0.11 -3.58 -5.39
C ILE A 64 -0.13 -2.41 -4.41
N THR A 65 -0.01 -2.70 -3.12
CA THR A 65 0.14 -1.70 -2.08
C THR A 65 1.28 -2.08 -1.14
N ALA A 66 2.06 -1.07 -0.78
CA ALA A 66 3.13 -1.15 0.20
C ALA A 66 2.87 -0.17 1.36
N GLY A 67 1.59 0.06 1.69
CA GLY A 67 1.17 1.11 2.61
C GLY A 67 1.77 0.98 4.01
N GLY A 68 2.25 2.10 4.54
CA GLY A 68 2.80 2.19 5.90
C GLY A 68 1.79 2.57 7.00
N GLY A 69 0.54 2.81 6.62
CA GLY A 69 -0.54 3.13 7.56
C GLY A 69 -0.48 4.56 8.12
N THR A 70 -1.07 4.75 9.31
CA THR A 70 -1.13 6.03 10.02
C THR A 70 -0.37 5.91 11.34
N ALA A 71 0.55 6.83 11.59
CA ALA A 71 1.34 6.90 12.81
C ALA A 71 0.92 8.13 13.63
N ILE A 72 0.53 7.89 14.87
CA ILE A 72 0.18 8.94 15.84
C ILE A 72 1.04 8.72 17.07
N SER A 73 1.71 9.78 17.52
CA SER A 73 2.44 9.78 18.79
C SER A 73 2.14 11.08 19.54
N ASP A 74 1.83 10.95 20.82
CA ASP A 74 1.58 12.04 21.75
C ASP A 74 2.59 11.96 22.90
N ALA A 75 3.17 13.09 23.26
CA ALA A 75 4.09 13.26 24.37
C ALA A 75 3.61 14.35 25.32
N SER A 76 2.30 14.56 25.43
CA SER A 76 1.74 15.60 26.28
C SER A 76 2.13 15.39 27.76
N GLY A 77 2.62 16.47 28.40
CA GLY A 77 2.94 16.50 29.82
C GLY A 77 1.73 16.71 30.73
N GLY A 78 0.51 16.75 30.19
CA GLY A 78 -0.71 17.02 30.95
C GLY A 78 -0.84 18.47 31.47
N SER A 79 -1.94 18.75 32.17
CA SER A 79 -2.27 20.05 32.78
C SER A 79 -2.35 19.94 34.32
N TYR A 80 -2.30 21.07 35.03
CA TYR A 80 -2.35 21.14 36.51
C TYR A 80 -1.17 20.46 37.22
N ASN A 81 0.00 20.49 36.61
CA ASN A 81 1.20 19.95 37.22
C ASN A 81 1.80 20.95 38.22
N LEU A 82 2.12 20.47 39.41
CA LEU A 82 2.82 21.20 40.46
C LEU A 82 4.05 20.39 40.87
N ALA A 83 5.23 21.01 40.92
CA ALA A 83 6.42 20.37 41.45
C ALA A 83 7.15 21.32 42.41
N PHE A 84 7.59 20.79 43.55
CA PHE A 84 8.33 21.52 44.57
C PHE A 84 9.38 20.58 45.21
N VAL A 85 10.46 21.17 45.73
CA VAL A 85 11.51 20.51 46.51
C VAL A 85 11.55 21.15 47.90
N SER A 86 11.92 20.37 48.93
CA SER A 86 11.84 20.75 50.36
C SER A 86 13.20 20.93 51.01
#